data_AF-A0A527W1M6-F1
#
_entry.id   AF-A0A527W1M6-F1
#
_cell.length_a   1.000
_cell.length_b   1.000
_cell.length_c   1.000
_cell.angle_alpha   90.00
_cell.angle_beta   90.00
_cell.angle_gamma   90.00
#
_symmetry.space_group_name_H-M   'P 1'
#
loop_
_entity.id
_entity.type
_entity.pdbx_description
1 polymer ?
#
loop_
_entity_poly.entity_id
_entity_poly.type
_entity_poly.pdbx_seq_one_letter_code
_entity_poly.pdbx_strand_id
1 'polypeptide(L)' 'LAKAAKEERAKLAKLKGAEFDKAYIENEIAYHKQVDGALETLLIPSASNAELRSLLETGLKIFQGHEQHAEHVAGMLK' A
#
# COMPACT_ATOMS: atom_id res chain seq x y z
N LEU A 1 -10.76 -4.64 6.37
CA LEU A 1 -10.23 -4.46 5.00
C LEU A 1 -11.35 -4.37 3.95
N ALA A 2 -12.23 -5.37 3.81
CA ALA A 2 -13.26 -5.35 2.75
C ALA A 2 -14.21 -4.13 2.76
N LYS A 3 -14.61 -3.65 3.95
CA LYS A 3 -15.44 -2.43 4.09
C LYS A 3 -14.69 -1.19 3.59
N ALA A 4 -13.48 -0.95 4.10
CA ALA A 4 -12.64 0.18 3.70
C ALA A 4 -12.37 0.18 2.18
N ALA A 5 -12.04 -0.98 1.60
CA ALA A 5 -11.84 -1.12 0.16
C ALA A 5 -13.12 -0.79 -0.64
N LYS A 6 -14.29 -1.19 -0.15
CA LYS A 6 -15.58 -0.87 -0.79
C LYS A 6 -15.86 0.63 -0.74
N GLU A 7 -15.63 1.27 0.41
CA GLU A 7 -15.84 2.71 0.61
C GLU A 7 -14.89 3.53 -0.26
N GLU A 8 -13.60 3.17 -0.30
CA GLU A 8 -12.62 3.87 -1.14
C GLU A 8 -12.96 3.71 -2.62
N ARG A 9 -13.31 2.49 -3.09
CA ARG A 9 -13.76 2.30 -4.47
C ARG A 9 -14.99 3.14 -4.81
N ALA A 10 -15.96 3.24 -3.89
CA ALA A 10 -17.16 4.06 -4.09
C ALA A 10 -16.85 5.57 -4.11
N LYS A 11 -15.84 6.02 -3.37
CA LYS A 11 -15.31 7.39 -3.43
C LYS A 11 -14.62 7.64 -4.75
N LEU A 12 -13.63 6.81 -5.12
CA LEU A 12 -12.85 6.94 -6.34
C LEU A 12 -13.71 6.92 -7.60
N ALA A 13 -14.74 6.08 -7.65
CA ALA A 13 -15.66 5.99 -8.80
C ALA A 13 -16.42 7.29 -9.11
N LYS A 14 -16.46 8.26 -8.18
CA LYS A 14 -17.09 9.57 -8.37
C LYS A 14 -16.12 10.64 -8.90
N LEU A 15 -14.82 10.37 -8.85
CA LEU A 15 -13.77 11.30 -9.26
C LEU A 15 -13.35 11.05 -10.71
N LYS A 16 -12.76 12.06 -11.36
CA LYS A 16 -12.28 11.97 -12.75
C LYS A 16 -11.01 12.79 -12.93
N GLY A 17 -10.19 12.39 -13.92
CA GLY A 17 -8.97 13.11 -14.29
C GLY A 17 -8.04 13.32 -13.09
N ALA A 18 -7.47 14.52 -12.97
CA ALA A 18 -6.50 14.85 -11.92
C ALA A 18 -7.02 14.61 -10.49
N GLU A 19 -8.32 14.82 -10.23
CA GLU A 19 -8.90 14.54 -8.91
C GLU A 19 -8.90 13.04 -8.59
N PHE A 20 -9.15 12.20 -9.60
CA PHE A 20 -9.04 10.75 -9.46
C PHE A 20 -7.59 10.34 -9.24
N ASP A 21 -6.66 10.83 -10.07
CA ASP A 21 -5.25 10.46 -10.01
C ASP A 21 -4.65 10.78 -8.63
N LYS A 22 -4.96 11.96 -8.09
CA LYS A 22 -4.54 12.37 -6.75
C LYS A 22 -5.13 11.49 -5.66
N ALA A 23 -6.45 11.29 -5.67
CA ALA A 23 -7.10 10.49 -4.63
C ALA A 23 -6.67 9.01 -4.68
N TYR A 24 -6.44 8.48 -5.88
CA TYR A 24 -5.95 7.12 -6.08
C TYR A 24 -4.54 6.97 -5.51
N ILE A 25 -3.60 7.85 -5.88
CA ILE A 25 -2.22 7.71 -5.42
C ILE A 25 -2.08 7.92 -3.91
N GLU A 26 -2.86 8.82 -3.32
CA GLU A 26 -2.93 9.00 -1.87
C GLU A 26 -3.42 7.72 -1.16
N ASN A 27 -4.43 7.05 -1.72
CA ASN A 27 -4.88 5.75 -1.20
C ASN A 27 -3.80 4.67 -1.36
N GLU A 28 -3.13 4.58 -2.51
CA GLU A 28 -2.09 3.59 -2.73
C GLU A 28 -0.94 3.77 -1.73
N ILE A 29 -0.45 5.00 -1.49
CA ILE A 29 0.58 5.26 -0.49
C ILE A 29 0.12 4.82 0.91
N ALA A 30 -1.10 5.21 1.32
CA ALA A 30 -1.63 4.84 2.62
C ALA A 30 -1.80 3.32 2.78
N TYR A 31 -2.23 2.63 1.72
CA TYR A 31 -2.38 1.19 1.70
C TYR A 31 -1.03 0.48 1.83
N HIS A 32 -0.01 0.89 1.08
CA HIS A 32 1.33 0.29 1.17
C HIS A 32 1.94 0.49 2.55
N LYS A 33 1.86 1.69 3.13
CA LYS A 33 2.29 1.95 4.52
C LYS A 33 1.61 1.06 5.53
N GLN A 34 0.31 0.79 5.37
CA GLN A 34 -0.42 -0.13 6.25
C GLN A 34 0.07 -1.58 6.11
N VAL A 35 0.36 -2.04 4.89
CA VAL A 35 0.88 -3.39 4.64
C VAL A 35 2.29 -3.53 5.18
N ASP A 36 3.17 -2.55 4.94
CA ASP A 36 4.54 -2.54 5.44
C ASP A 36 4.56 -2.56 6.97
N GLY A 37 3.75 -1.72 7.62
CA GLY A 37 3.60 -1.74 9.06
C GLY A 37 3.11 -3.10 9.60
N ALA A 38 2.18 -3.76 8.92
CA ALA A 38 1.72 -5.10 9.32
C ALA A 38 2.80 -6.17 9.13
N LEU A 39 3.59 -6.10 8.05
CA LEU A 39 4.72 -6.98 7.80
C LEU A 39 5.77 -6.83 8.90
N GLU A 40 6.21 -5.61 9.16
CA GLU A 40 7.29 -5.29 10.10
C GLU A 40 6.92 -5.62 11.55
N THR A 41 5.71 -5.27 11.98
CA THR A 41 5.38 -5.27 13.41
C THR A 41 4.62 -6.51 13.87
N LEU A 42 4.01 -7.26 12.96
CA LEU A 42 3.16 -8.41 13.30
C LEU A 42 3.58 -9.67 12.56
N LEU A 43 3.58 -9.66 11.22
CA LEU A 43 3.69 -10.89 10.44
C LEU A 43 5.10 -11.49 10.44
N ILE A 44 6.13 -10.69 10.17
CA ILE A 44 7.53 -11.16 10.19
C ILE A 44 7.94 -11.63 11.60
N PRO A 45 7.65 -10.90 12.70
CA PRO A 45 7.96 -11.36 14.05
C PRO A 45 7.21 -12.63 14.47
N SER A 46 5.99 -12.83 13.94
CA SER A 46 5.15 -13.99 14.30
C SER A 46 5.45 -15.24 13.45
N ALA A 47 6.24 -15.11 12.37
CA ALA A 47 6.56 -16.22 11.48
C ALA A 47 7.63 -17.13 12.07
N SER A 48 7.22 -18.30 12.55
CA SER A 48 8.13 -19.33 13.10
C SER A 48 8.82 -20.18 12.03
N ASN A 49 8.20 -20.32 10.86
CA ASN A 49 8.81 -21.01 9.72
C ASN A 49 9.81 -20.08 9.00
N ALA A 50 11.04 -20.56 8.82
CA ALA A 50 12.13 -19.75 8.30
C ALA A 50 11.92 -19.33 6.84
N GLU A 51 11.38 -20.21 6.00
CA GLU A 51 11.11 -19.93 4.59
C GLU A 51 10.00 -18.88 4.46
N LEU A 52 8.93 -19.00 5.24
CA LEU A 52 7.85 -18.02 5.29
C LEU A 52 8.36 -16.66 5.77
N ARG A 53 9.18 -16.62 6.82
CA ARG A 53 9.76 -15.37 7.32
C ARG A 53 10.60 -14.69 6.24
N SER A 54 11.47 -15.45 5.56
CA SER A 54 12.29 -14.92 4.46
C SER A 54 11.45 -14.43 3.28
N LEU A 55 10.35 -15.13 2.96
CA LEU A 55 9.39 -14.70 1.95
C LEU A 55 8.73 -13.36 2.34
N LEU A 56 8.32 -13.21 3.60
CA LEU A 56 7.71 -11.97 4.11
C LEU A 56 8.71 -10.80 4.13
N GLU A 57 9.96 -11.04 4.52
CA GLU A 57 11.04 -10.03 4.45
C GLU A 57 11.33 -9.58 3.01
N THR A 58 11.26 -10.51 2.06
CA THR A 58 11.39 -10.20 0.63
C THR A 58 10.18 -9.40 0.15
N GLY A 59 8.98 -9.82 0.55
CA GLY A 59 7.73 -9.11 0.29
C GLY A 59 7.78 -7.67 0.78
N LEU A 60 8.21 -7.44 2.02
CA LEU A 60 8.36 -6.10 2.61
C LEU A 60 9.21 -5.19 1.72
N LYS A 61 10.37 -5.64 1.24
CA LYS A 61 11.21 -4.83 0.35
C LYS A 61 10.52 -4.46 -0.97
N ILE A 62 9.69 -5.37 -1.51
CA ILE A 62 8.93 -5.11 -2.73
C ILE A 62 7.85 -4.06 -2.47
N PHE A 63 7.09 -4.19 -1.37
CA PHE A 63 6.06 -3.22 -1.00
C PHE A 63 6.65 -1.83 -0.70
N GLN A 64 7.77 -1.75 0.02
CA GLN A 64 8.51 -0.49 0.23
C GLN A 64 8.94 0.16 -1.09
N GLY A 65 9.38 -0.65 -2.06
CA GLY A 65 9.73 -0.16 -3.40
C GLY A 65 8.51 0.40 -4.15
N HIS A 66 7.35 -0.26 -4.05
CA HIS A 66 6.10 0.25 -4.62
C HIS A 66 5.61 1.52 -3.89
N GLU A 67 5.74 1.60 -2.57
CA GLU A 67 5.43 2.80 -1.78
C GLU A 67 6.24 4.00 -2.27
N GLN A 68 7.56 3.85 -2.34
CA GLN A 68 8.46 4.93 -2.80
C GLN A 68 8.13 5.38 -4.23
N HIS A 69 7.79 4.44 -5.11
CA HIS A 69 7.36 4.79 -6.46
C HIS A 69 6.03 5.54 -6.45
N ALA A 70 5.07 5.14 -5.60
CA ALA A 70 3.81 5.85 -5.45
C ALA A 70 3.99 7.27 -4.90
N GLU A 71 4.86 7.46 -3.90
CA GLU A 71 5.23 8.78 -3.38
C GLU A 71 5.89 9.66 -4.44
N HIS A 72 6.77 9.08 -5.27
CA HIS A 72 7.38 9.79 -6.39
C HIS A 72 6.32 10.21 -7.42
N VAL A 73 5.43 9.31 -7.84
CA VAL A 73 4.34 9.63 -8.76
C VAL A 73 3.45 10.73 -8.18
N ALA A 74 3.10 10.67 -6.90
CA ALA A 74 2.33 11.71 -6.23
C ALA A 74 3.01 13.08 -6.30
N GLY A 75 4.34 13.14 -6.14
CA GLY A 75 5.13 14.36 -6.32
C GLY A 75 5.18 14.90 -7.75
N MET A 76 4.85 14.07 -8.75
CA MET A 76 4.79 14.46 -10.16
C MET A 76 3.39 14.94 -10.59
N LEU A 77 2.35 14.67 -9.81
CA LEU A 77 0.99 15.16 -10.07
C LEU A 77 0.94 16.67 -9.79
N LYS A 78 0.44 17.43 -10.77
CA LYS A 78 0.28 18.90 -10.70
C LYS A 78 -0.96 19.30 -9.93
#